data_AF-A0A947K1P4-F1
#
_entry.id   AF-A0A947K1P4-F1
#
_cell.length_a   1.000
_cell.length_b   1.000
_cell.length_c   1.000
_cell.angle_alpha   90.00
_cell.angle_beta   90.00
_cell.angle_gamma   90.00
#
_symmetry.space_group_name_H-M   'P 1'
#
loop_
_entity.id
_entity.type
_entity.pdbx_description
1 polymer ?
#
loop_
_entity_poly.entity_id
_entity_poly.type
_entity_poly.pdbx_seq_one_letter_code
_entity_poly.pdbx_strand_id
1 'polypeptide(L)'
;MNKLALFIILTLVLGFTCSDLAQAASDPMRLATGARPLGMGKAFVGLADDVGSVFLNPAGLANLDCWQATSMSGKFLDDFNYLSFSGVYPTTAGNLGIAYVNSTIGGALPTTIEASSDPDDPIYIVDISQDQMSYSNGLLILSYADKLARLLDLPLLSAIGNRFPGLKGVNFGANFKLFNVSLTGDRISNSEGSATGTELDIGLQGKPLPWLSLGSNIQNALPFSLGGKLRYDSGWEESFPAVAKLGLAANILGPENALRRLGNHKVDFLADVDYEISRANLVPALWHLGLEWQPIALIAIRAGIDQEMSGPTEVVNNFTSGAGVNYGNFRFDYAYHTFADAPGINNHFFSLSYGIAPVKKIKDRLVASPDKLITTDTIVTVKGTAVDPQITQVKANGLKVDMDPRGEFRTRASLKVGKNTVRVEGFDQKDKLVDWDNLRVLRLITYPDVAKDYWASEQISYIGTLGIIKGYPDGKFKPNGSITRAELAALLIRTKMGGDANVPPAKEQVFADVPLSHWAAKYINLAAELGIVKGYPDKTFKPSGDVTRAEGLAMIARFGGVKQILYTDIFIDVKGTHWAATIISGAYQEGMLIHFKDKPFGPSRKLTRAESVEMLYRSQPVTILITDLLDFEKGY
;
A
#
# COMPACT_ATOMS: atom_id res chain seq x y z
N MET A 1 -9.63 -12.54 -3.67
CA MET A 1 -8.20 -12.85 -3.92
C MET A 1 -7.37 -11.87 -3.11
N ASN A 2 -6.40 -12.34 -2.31
CA ASN A 2 -5.64 -11.45 -1.43
C ASN A 2 -4.76 -10.49 -2.24
N LYS A 3 -4.55 -9.24 -1.81
CA LYS A 3 -3.84 -8.19 -2.59
C LYS A 3 -2.46 -8.66 -3.09
N LEU A 4 -1.77 -9.45 -2.27
CA LEU A 4 -0.48 -10.07 -2.58
C LEU A 4 -0.55 -11.06 -3.75
N ALA A 5 -1.57 -11.92 -3.79
CA ALA A 5 -1.73 -12.93 -4.84
C ALA A 5 -2.04 -12.29 -6.20
N LEU A 6 -2.79 -11.19 -6.19
CA LEU A 6 -3.13 -10.43 -7.39
C LEU A 6 -1.91 -9.69 -7.98
N PHE A 7 -1.04 -9.13 -7.11
CA PHE A 7 0.22 -8.52 -7.53
C PHE A 7 1.13 -9.56 -8.21
N ILE A 8 1.33 -10.71 -7.57
CA ILE A 8 2.16 -11.82 -8.11
C ILE A 8 1.65 -12.29 -9.49
N ILE A 9 0.33 -12.45 -9.66
CA ILE A 9 -0.26 -12.89 -10.94
C ILE A 9 -0.05 -11.84 -12.04
N LEU A 10 -0.26 -10.56 -11.74
CA LEU A 10 -0.12 -9.48 -12.75
C LEU A 10 1.32 -9.39 -13.26
N THR A 11 2.29 -9.58 -12.36
CA THR A 11 3.70 -9.61 -12.70
C THR A 11 4.09 -10.83 -13.54
N LEU A 12 3.51 -12.01 -13.25
CA LEU A 12 3.78 -13.23 -14.02
C LEU A 12 3.20 -13.16 -15.44
N VAL A 13 2.05 -12.50 -15.64
CA VAL A 13 1.38 -12.40 -16.96
C VAL A 13 2.16 -11.51 -17.95
N LEU A 14 2.87 -10.49 -17.47
CA LEU A 14 3.63 -9.57 -18.33
C LEU A 14 4.95 -10.19 -18.88
N GLY A 15 5.43 -11.30 -18.32
CA GLY A 15 6.73 -11.89 -18.66
C GLY A 15 6.75 -12.91 -19.82
N PHE A 16 5.63 -13.21 -20.48
CA PHE A 16 5.50 -14.38 -21.37
C PHE A 16 5.68 -14.16 -22.88
N THR A 17 6.12 -12.99 -23.35
CA THR A 17 6.29 -12.76 -24.80
C THR A 17 7.55 -11.96 -25.13
N CYS A 18 8.74 -12.54 -25.00
CA CYS A 18 9.91 -12.03 -25.72
C CYS A 18 10.98 -13.12 -25.82
N SER A 19 11.10 -13.76 -26.98
CA SER A 19 12.12 -14.78 -27.23
C SER A 19 12.56 -14.68 -28.69
N ASP A 20 13.67 -13.98 -28.91
CA ASP A 20 14.70 -14.31 -29.91
C ASP A 20 15.93 -13.42 -29.61
N LEU A 21 17.08 -14.04 -29.34
CA LEU A 21 18.35 -13.36 -29.10
C LEU A 21 19.26 -13.57 -30.32
N ALA A 22 19.74 -12.49 -30.94
CA ALA A 22 20.71 -12.55 -32.05
C ALA A 22 22.13 -12.21 -31.54
N GLN A 23 22.35 -10.97 -31.09
CA GLN A 23 23.55 -10.42 -30.44
C GLN A 23 23.10 -9.32 -29.46
N ALA A 24 23.73 -9.21 -28.28
CA ALA A 24 23.22 -8.39 -27.18
C ALA A 24 23.79 -6.95 -27.20
N ALA A 25 22.91 -5.96 -27.36
CA ALA A 25 23.25 -4.55 -27.27
C ALA A 25 23.54 -4.12 -25.81
N SER A 26 24.39 -3.11 -25.64
CA SER A 26 24.71 -2.55 -24.33
C SER A 26 23.71 -1.48 -23.91
N ASP A 27 23.00 -1.71 -22.79
CA ASP A 27 22.19 -0.69 -22.11
C ASP A 27 23.07 0.06 -21.07
N PRO A 28 23.31 1.37 -21.22
CA PRO A 28 24.18 2.12 -20.32
C PRO A 28 23.63 2.17 -18.89
N MET A 29 22.33 1.95 -18.67
CA MET A 29 21.73 1.91 -17.33
C MET A 29 22.20 0.73 -16.48
N ARG A 30 22.87 -0.29 -17.04
CA ARG A 30 23.41 -1.42 -16.26
C ARG A 30 24.53 -1.00 -15.31
N LEU A 31 25.30 0.02 -15.68
CA LEU A 31 26.45 0.50 -14.91
C LEU A 31 26.03 1.29 -13.68
N ALA A 32 25.23 2.35 -13.84
CA ALA A 32 24.89 3.23 -12.73
C ALA A 32 23.63 4.08 -12.98
N THR A 33 22.69 4.11 -12.02
CA THR A 33 21.41 4.84 -12.18
C THR A 33 21.11 5.81 -11.04
N GLY A 34 22.16 6.21 -10.31
CA GLY A 34 22.12 7.15 -9.19
C GLY A 34 22.94 6.63 -7.99
N ALA A 35 23.57 7.54 -7.26
CA ALA A 35 24.39 7.17 -6.10
C ALA A 35 23.55 6.55 -4.97
N ARG A 36 22.30 6.99 -4.76
CA ARG A 36 21.41 6.39 -3.74
C ARG A 36 21.12 4.91 -4.02
N PRO A 37 20.56 4.51 -5.18
CA PRO A 37 20.39 3.09 -5.53
C PRO A 37 21.69 2.30 -5.48
N LEU A 38 22.79 2.84 -6.00
CA LEU A 38 24.09 2.17 -5.99
C LEU A 38 24.59 1.88 -4.56
N GLY A 39 24.45 2.82 -3.63
CA GLY A 39 24.84 2.61 -2.23
C GLY A 39 24.03 1.52 -1.52
N MET A 40 22.90 1.11 -2.09
CA MET A 40 21.98 0.08 -1.59
C MET A 40 22.01 -1.19 -2.45
N GLY A 41 23.14 -1.48 -3.12
CA GLY A 41 23.30 -2.70 -3.92
C GLY A 41 22.38 -2.76 -5.13
N LYS A 42 22.03 -1.62 -5.72
CA LYS A 42 21.03 -1.48 -6.82
C LYS A 42 19.60 -1.93 -6.48
N ALA A 43 19.33 -2.33 -5.24
CA ALA A 43 18.00 -2.71 -4.77
C ALA A 43 17.10 -1.47 -4.60
N PHE A 44 16.30 -1.14 -5.62
CA PHE A 44 15.44 0.06 -5.64
C PHE A 44 14.10 -0.14 -6.35
N VAL A 45 13.86 -1.26 -7.03
CA VAL A 45 12.64 -1.56 -7.79
C VAL A 45 11.41 -1.53 -6.88
N GLY A 46 11.53 -2.09 -5.66
CA GLY A 46 10.47 -2.05 -4.66
C GLY A 46 10.29 -0.69 -3.99
N LEU A 47 11.39 0.04 -3.76
CA LEU A 47 11.41 1.33 -3.07
C LEU A 47 10.89 2.46 -3.97
N ALA A 48 11.53 2.66 -5.13
CA ALA A 48 11.21 3.59 -6.20
C ALA A 48 10.36 4.80 -5.73
N ASP A 49 10.94 5.62 -4.87
CA ASP A 49 10.25 6.68 -4.12
C ASP A 49 10.69 8.10 -4.49
N ASP A 50 11.58 8.24 -5.47
CA ASP A 50 12.10 9.53 -5.94
C ASP A 50 12.32 9.58 -7.47
N VAL A 51 12.84 10.69 -7.98
CA VAL A 51 13.12 10.90 -9.42
C VAL A 51 14.11 9.89 -10.03
N GLY A 52 14.93 9.20 -9.23
CA GLY A 52 15.78 8.10 -9.68
C GLY A 52 14.98 6.88 -10.16
N SER A 53 13.69 6.81 -9.81
CA SER A 53 12.77 5.76 -10.25
C SER A 53 12.63 5.69 -11.78
N VAL A 54 12.90 6.78 -12.51
CA VAL A 54 12.93 6.79 -13.99
C VAL A 54 13.80 5.65 -14.52
N PHE A 55 14.91 5.33 -13.86
CA PHE A 55 15.86 4.34 -14.36
C PHE A 55 15.59 2.90 -13.90
N LEU A 56 14.85 2.70 -12.81
CA LEU A 56 14.75 1.37 -12.19
C LEU A 56 13.32 0.84 -12.16
N ASN A 57 12.35 1.69 -11.86
CA ASN A 57 10.93 1.36 -11.93
C ASN A 57 10.08 2.64 -12.12
N PRO A 58 9.64 2.94 -13.36
CA PRO A 58 8.92 4.18 -13.64
C PRO A 58 7.60 4.34 -12.88
N ALA A 59 7.01 3.25 -12.36
CA ALA A 59 5.80 3.34 -11.53
C ALA A 59 6.00 4.14 -10.23
N GLY A 60 7.23 4.22 -9.74
CA GLY A 60 7.59 5.06 -8.59
C GLY A 60 7.27 6.54 -8.79
N LEU A 61 7.36 7.01 -10.04
CA LEU A 61 7.12 8.40 -10.39
C LEU A 61 5.68 8.84 -10.11
N ALA A 62 4.70 7.92 -10.11
CA ALA A 62 3.29 8.23 -9.88
C ALA A 62 2.98 8.81 -8.48
N ASN A 63 3.89 8.61 -7.51
CA ASN A 63 3.72 9.13 -6.15
C ASN A 63 4.34 10.52 -5.93
N LEU A 64 5.08 11.06 -6.90
CA LEU A 64 5.79 12.32 -6.75
C LEU A 64 4.81 13.49 -6.92
N ASP A 65 4.78 14.40 -5.94
CA ASP A 65 3.81 15.50 -5.88
C ASP A 65 4.42 16.88 -6.17
N CYS A 66 5.72 16.93 -6.45
CA CYS A 66 6.46 18.14 -6.80
C CYS A 66 7.46 17.88 -7.93
N TRP A 67 7.92 18.98 -8.57
CA TRP A 67 9.01 18.89 -9.53
C TRP A 67 10.28 18.42 -8.82
N GLN A 68 10.89 17.36 -9.34
CA GLN A 68 12.17 16.86 -8.86
C GLN A 68 13.14 16.73 -10.03
N ALA A 69 14.42 16.86 -9.72
CA ALA A 69 15.51 16.61 -10.66
C ALA A 69 16.68 15.97 -9.93
N THR A 70 17.45 15.14 -10.63
CA THR A 70 18.72 14.63 -10.12
C THR A 70 19.74 14.55 -11.24
N SER A 71 21.00 14.73 -10.89
CA SER A 71 22.13 14.38 -11.75
C SER A 71 23.07 13.46 -11.02
N MET A 72 23.84 12.68 -11.79
CA MET A 72 24.96 11.91 -11.30
C MET A 72 26.11 12.02 -12.30
N SER A 73 27.32 12.10 -11.78
CA SER A 73 28.53 11.93 -12.57
C SER A 73 29.42 10.90 -11.88
N GLY A 74 30.07 10.06 -12.69
CA GLY A 74 31.02 9.05 -12.23
C GLY A 74 32.10 8.83 -13.28
N LYS A 75 33.27 8.38 -12.81
CA LYS A 75 34.38 7.96 -13.65
C LYS A 75 34.72 6.52 -13.30
N PHE A 76 34.72 5.62 -14.28
CA PHE A 76 35.08 4.21 -14.11
C PHE A 76 36.45 3.95 -14.72
N LEU A 77 37.26 3.11 -14.08
CA LEU A 77 38.55 2.64 -14.60
C LEU A 77 39.49 3.78 -15.07
N ASP A 78 39.36 4.98 -14.52
CA ASP A 78 40.06 6.21 -14.94
C ASP A 78 39.86 6.69 -16.40
N ASP A 79 39.10 6.00 -17.24
CA ASP A 79 38.92 6.35 -18.67
C ASP A 79 37.46 6.40 -19.14
N PHE A 80 36.53 5.79 -18.40
CA PHE A 80 35.11 5.78 -18.74
C PHE A 80 34.36 6.89 -18.00
N ASN A 81 33.83 7.86 -18.73
CA ASN A 81 32.99 8.92 -18.17
C ASN A 81 31.52 8.52 -18.23
N TYR A 82 30.83 8.64 -17.10
CA TYR A 82 29.41 8.38 -16.98
C TYR A 82 28.68 9.60 -16.44
N LEU A 83 27.63 10.00 -17.15
CA LEU A 83 26.76 11.11 -16.77
C LEU A 83 25.31 10.64 -16.85
N SER A 84 24.53 10.98 -15.83
CA SER A 84 23.07 10.88 -15.92
C SER A 84 22.38 12.11 -15.37
N PHE A 85 21.21 12.40 -15.94
CA PHE A 85 20.30 13.44 -15.49
C PHE A 85 18.87 12.92 -15.60
N SER A 86 18.01 13.24 -14.65
CA SER A 86 16.58 13.03 -14.78
C SER A 86 15.78 14.14 -14.11
N GLY A 87 14.56 14.35 -14.61
CA GLY A 87 13.60 15.30 -14.08
C GLY A 87 12.18 14.79 -14.24
N VAL A 88 11.31 15.13 -13.30
CA VAL A 88 9.90 14.70 -13.30
C VAL A 88 8.99 15.86 -12.95
N TYR A 89 7.99 16.10 -13.79
CA TYR A 89 7.00 17.15 -13.63
C TYR A 89 5.61 16.53 -13.40
N PRO A 90 5.04 16.67 -12.19
CA PRO A 90 3.69 16.19 -11.91
C PRO A 90 2.62 17.00 -12.65
N THR A 91 1.62 16.32 -13.22
CA THR A 91 0.47 16.97 -13.87
C THR A 91 -0.85 16.39 -13.36
N THR A 92 -1.98 17.02 -13.69
CA THR A 92 -3.31 16.49 -13.37
C THR A 92 -3.61 15.18 -14.10
N ALA A 93 -2.97 14.93 -15.25
CA ALA A 93 -3.16 13.75 -16.09
C ALA A 93 -2.16 12.61 -15.80
N GLY A 94 -1.31 12.76 -14.77
CA GLY A 94 -0.21 11.84 -14.46
C GLY A 94 1.13 12.58 -14.48
N ASN A 95 2.19 11.87 -14.12
CA ASN A 95 3.52 12.46 -13.96
C ASN A 95 4.36 12.19 -15.21
N LEU A 96 4.99 13.24 -15.73
CA LEU A 96 5.84 13.17 -16.92
C LEU A 96 7.30 13.27 -16.49
N GLY A 97 8.12 12.34 -16.97
CA GLY A 97 9.55 12.32 -16.70
C GLY A 97 10.39 12.43 -17.97
N ILE A 98 11.59 12.95 -17.82
CA ILE A 98 12.63 12.92 -18.83
C ILE A 98 13.94 12.52 -18.16
N ALA A 99 14.72 11.66 -18.81
CA ALA A 99 16.07 11.35 -18.34
C ALA A 99 17.03 11.17 -19.50
N TYR A 100 18.30 11.45 -19.24
CA TYR A 100 19.40 11.24 -20.17
C TYR A 100 20.52 10.51 -19.46
N VAL A 101 21.08 9.51 -20.12
CA VAL A 101 22.25 8.75 -19.66
C VAL A 101 23.26 8.78 -20.79
N ASN A 102 24.53 9.03 -20.47
CA ASN A 102 25.61 8.91 -21.41
C ASN A 102 26.81 8.21 -20.76
N SER A 103 27.35 7.24 -21.49
CA SER A 103 28.60 6.57 -21.17
C SER A 103 29.57 6.79 -22.32
N THR A 104 30.76 7.31 -22.03
CA THR A 104 31.80 7.56 -23.04
C THR A 104 33.14 7.02 -22.58
N ILE A 105 33.88 6.44 -23.53
CA ILE A 105 35.31 6.16 -23.39
C ILE A 105 36.02 6.80 -24.58
N GLY A 106 37.07 7.56 -24.29
CA GLY A 106 37.87 8.23 -25.30
C GLY A 106 39.32 7.78 -25.23
N GLY A 107 39.87 7.35 -26.37
CA GLY A 107 41.31 7.30 -26.60
C GLY A 107 42.05 6.02 -26.24
N ALA A 108 41.39 4.87 -26.05
CA ALA A 108 42.09 3.60 -25.90
C ALA A 108 41.24 2.35 -26.20
N LEU A 109 41.65 1.57 -27.20
CA LEU A 109 41.64 0.10 -27.15
C LEU A 109 42.96 -0.41 -27.76
N PRO A 110 44.05 -0.53 -26.98
CA PRO A 110 45.24 -1.23 -27.44
C PRO A 110 44.96 -2.73 -27.51
N THR A 111 44.93 -3.32 -28.71
CA THR A 111 45.05 -4.78 -28.87
C THR A 111 46.52 -5.13 -29.02
N THR A 112 47.13 -5.72 -28.00
CA THR A 112 48.41 -6.41 -28.14
C THR A 112 48.19 -7.72 -28.89
N ILE A 113 48.76 -7.84 -30.09
CA ILE A 113 48.89 -9.12 -30.79
C ILE A 113 50.09 -9.85 -30.15
N GLU A 114 49.88 -11.06 -29.62
CA GLU A 114 50.96 -11.89 -29.08
C GLU A 114 51.93 -12.35 -30.19
N ALA A 115 53.21 -12.46 -29.83
CA ALA A 115 54.29 -12.83 -30.74
C ALA A 115 54.12 -14.25 -31.32
N SER A 116 54.20 -14.37 -32.65
CA SER A 116 54.44 -15.64 -33.33
C SER A 116 55.88 -16.10 -33.06
N SER A 117 56.07 -17.41 -32.86
CA SER A 117 57.40 -18.05 -32.81
C SER A 117 57.97 -18.38 -34.20
N ASP A 118 57.30 -17.95 -35.28
CA ASP A 118 57.67 -18.24 -36.66
C ASP A 118 58.65 -17.18 -37.23
N PRO A 119 59.87 -17.57 -37.66
CA PRO A 119 60.84 -16.66 -38.27
C PRO A 119 60.40 -16.02 -39.60
N ASP A 120 59.37 -16.57 -40.26
CA ASP A 120 58.89 -16.11 -41.57
C ASP A 120 57.63 -15.21 -41.50
N ASP A 121 57.13 -14.90 -40.30
CA ASP A 121 55.99 -14.01 -40.07
C ASP A 121 56.41 -12.70 -39.38
N PRO A 122 56.75 -11.63 -40.13
CA PRO A 122 57.31 -10.42 -39.55
C PRO A 122 56.28 -9.66 -38.70
N ILE A 123 56.70 -9.36 -37.46
CA ILE A 123 56.01 -8.49 -36.51
C ILE A 123 55.71 -7.13 -37.15
N TYR A 124 54.43 -6.80 -37.33
CA TYR A 124 54.03 -5.40 -37.48
C TYR A 124 53.99 -4.75 -36.10
N ILE A 125 54.96 -3.87 -35.80
CA ILE A 125 54.82 -2.93 -34.69
C ILE A 125 53.75 -1.92 -35.16
N VAL A 126 52.52 -2.09 -34.69
CA VAL A 126 51.52 -1.03 -34.80
C VAL A 126 51.95 0.08 -33.84
N ASP A 127 52.14 1.28 -34.37
CA ASP A 127 52.35 2.46 -33.56
C ASP A 127 51.10 2.67 -32.69
N ILE A 128 51.22 2.36 -31.39
CA ILE A 128 50.16 2.49 -30.38
C ILE A 128 49.68 3.94 -30.20
N SER A 129 50.30 4.92 -30.87
CA SER A 129 49.85 6.31 -30.94
C SER A 129 48.95 6.63 -32.14
N GLN A 130 48.72 5.71 -33.09
CA GLN A 130 48.09 6.02 -34.38
C GLN A 130 46.63 5.62 -34.59
N ASP A 131 46.06 4.73 -33.77
CA ASP A 131 44.64 4.33 -33.89
C ASP A 131 43.89 4.67 -32.60
N GLN A 132 43.31 5.86 -32.54
CA GLN A 132 42.47 6.29 -31.43
C GLN A 132 41.02 5.92 -31.73
N MET A 133 40.40 5.12 -30.87
CA MET A 133 38.96 4.83 -30.93
C MET A 133 38.25 5.47 -29.74
N SER A 134 37.06 6.01 -30.01
CA SER A 134 36.15 6.53 -29.00
C SER A 134 34.79 5.88 -29.14
N TYR A 135 34.18 5.53 -28.02
CA TYR A 135 32.84 4.96 -27.96
C TYR A 135 31.95 5.84 -27.09
N SER A 136 30.76 6.13 -27.58
CA SER A 136 29.71 6.85 -26.87
C SER A 136 28.40 6.08 -26.96
N ASN A 137 27.73 5.92 -25.82
CA ASN A 137 26.40 5.34 -25.71
C ASN A 137 25.50 6.31 -24.97
N GLY A 138 24.60 6.95 -25.70
CA GLY A 138 23.60 7.88 -25.21
C GLY A 138 22.21 7.25 -25.18
N LEU A 139 21.47 7.53 -24.12
CA LEU A 139 20.10 7.08 -23.92
C LEU A 139 19.24 8.25 -23.44
N LEU A 140 18.19 8.59 -24.20
CA LEU A 140 17.13 9.50 -23.79
C LEU A 140 15.89 8.69 -23.38
N ILE A 141 15.29 9.02 -22.25
CA ILE A 141 14.11 8.36 -21.69
C ILE A 141 13.00 9.37 -21.55
N LEU A 142 11.82 9.03 -22.08
CA LEU A 142 10.57 9.75 -21.83
C LEU A 142 9.68 8.87 -20.96
N SER A 143 9.30 9.36 -19.79
CA SER A 143 8.55 8.58 -18.81
C SER A 143 7.15 9.13 -18.61
N TYR A 144 6.20 8.22 -18.38
CA TYR A 144 4.86 8.53 -17.89
C TYR A 144 4.51 7.61 -16.74
N ALA A 145 3.91 8.15 -15.67
CA ALA A 145 3.43 7.34 -14.55
C ALA A 145 2.16 7.90 -13.94
N ASP A 146 1.26 7.01 -13.51
CA ASP A 146 0.01 7.39 -12.86
C ASP A 146 -0.51 6.25 -11.96
N LYS A 147 -1.53 6.55 -11.17
CA LYS A 147 -2.27 5.56 -10.39
C LYS A 147 -3.10 4.69 -11.34
N LEU A 148 -2.92 3.37 -11.23
CA LEU A 148 -3.62 2.39 -12.06
C LEU A 148 -5.15 2.50 -11.93
N ALA A 149 -5.67 2.97 -10.79
CA ALA A 149 -7.09 3.26 -10.61
C ALA A 149 -7.68 4.13 -11.73
N ARG A 150 -6.96 5.19 -12.13
CA ARG A 150 -7.44 6.12 -13.15
C ARG A 150 -7.49 5.48 -14.54
N LEU A 151 -6.48 4.67 -14.86
CA LEU A 151 -6.44 3.88 -16.09
C LEU A 151 -7.56 2.82 -16.11
N LEU A 152 -7.81 2.17 -14.97
CA LEU A 152 -8.85 1.16 -14.82
C LEU A 152 -10.26 1.72 -14.82
N ASP A 153 -10.45 3.03 -14.57
CA ASP A 153 -11.76 3.67 -14.67
C ASP A 153 -12.10 4.06 -16.13
N LEU A 154 -11.19 3.88 -17.10
CA LEU A 154 -11.47 4.06 -18.52
C LEU A 154 -12.50 3.02 -19.03
N PRO A 155 -13.40 3.36 -19.98
CA PRO A 155 -14.47 2.48 -20.43
C PRO A 155 -14.01 1.07 -20.83
N LEU A 156 -12.87 0.98 -21.51
CA LEU A 156 -12.28 -0.28 -21.99
C LEU A 156 -11.69 -1.16 -20.88
N LEU A 157 -11.32 -0.59 -19.73
CA LEU A 157 -10.62 -1.28 -18.63
C LEU A 157 -11.47 -1.38 -17.34
N SER A 158 -12.63 -0.71 -17.31
CA SER A 158 -13.57 -0.69 -16.18
C SER A 158 -14.01 -2.06 -15.69
N ALA A 159 -14.18 -3.02 -16.60
CA ALA A 159 -14.51 -4.40 -16.25
C ALA A 159 -13.41 -5.08 -15.42
N ILE A 160 -12.14 -4.79 -15.70
CA ILE A 160 -10.97 -5.33 -14.96
C ILE A 160 -10.88 -4.66 -13.58
N GLY A 161 -11.04 -3.33 -13.53
CA GLY A 161 -11.03 -2.58 -12.27
C GLY A 161 -12.12 -3.02 -11.29
N ASN A 162 -13.32 -3.30 -11.79
CA ASN A 162 -14.44 -3.79 -10.98
C ASN A 162 -14.24 -5.24 -10.50
N ARG A 163 -13.60 -6.09 -11.32
CA ARG A 163 -13.30 -7.47 -10.97
C ARG A 163 -12.16 -7.58 -9.94
N PHE A 164 -11.25 -6.62 -9.93
CA PHE A 164 -10.05 -6.62 -9.08
C PHE A 164 -9.84 -5.28 -8.37
N PRO A 165 -10.66 -4.93 -7.37
CA PRO A 165 -10.60 -3.64 -6.67
C PRO A 165 -9.27 -3.37 -5.95
N GLY A 166 -8.50 -4.42 -5.64
CA GLY A 166 -7.14 -4.31 -5.08
C GLY A 166 -6.13 -3.60 -5.99
N LEU A 167 -6.39 -3.55 -7.31
CA LEU A 167 -5.53 -2.85 -8.28
C LEU A 167 -5.61 -1.32 -8.18
N LYS A 168 -6.66 -0.77 -7.54
CA LYS A 168 -6.82 0.68 -7.40
C LYS A 168 -5.73 1.34 -6.53
N GLY A 169 -5.03 0.55 -5.71
CA GLY A 169 -3.89 1.02 -4.90
C GLY A 169 -2.51 0.80 -5.55
N VAL A 170 -2.46 0.42 -6.82
CA VAL A 170 -1.24 0.13 -7.56
C VAL A 170 -0.92 1.32 -8.48
N ASN A 171 0.36 1.61 -8.62
CA ASN A 171 0.90 2.58 -9.57
C ASN A 171 1.39 1.86 -10.82
N PHE A 172 1.27 2.56 -11.94
CA PHE A 172 1.75 2.15 -13.23
C PHE A 172 2.75 3.20 -13.74
N GLY A 173 3.79 2.75 -14.44
CA GLY A 173 4.67 3.63 -15.18
C GLY A 173 5.23 2.97 -16.42
N ALA A 174 5.60 3.78 -17.41
CA ALA A 174 6.22 3.34 -18.63
C ALA A 174 7.33 4.31 -19.05
N ASN A 175 8.39 3.77 -19.64
CA ASN A 175 9.49 4.53 -20.22
C ASN A 175 9.61 4.20 -21.70
N PHE A 176 9.60 5.22 -22.55
CA PHE A 176 10.04 5.08 -23.93
C PHE A 176 11.51 5.49 -24.03
N LYS A 177 12.36 4.59 -24.51
CA LYS A 177 13.82 4.73 -24.56
C LYS A 177 14.29 4.95 -25.98
N LEU A 178 15.20 5.90 -26.15
CA LEU A 178 15.81 6.27 -27.42
C LEU A 178 17.33 6.17 -27.28
N PHE A 179 17.93 5.20 -27.97
CA PHE A 179 19.36 4.94 -27.94
C PHE A 179 20.06 5.60 -29.12
N ASN A 180 21.25 6.12 -28.86
CA ASN A 180 22.21 6.54 -29.85
C ASN A 180 23.60 6.04 -29.44
N VAL A 181 24.18 5.19 -30.27
CA VAL A 181 25.54 4.68 -30.10
C VAL A 181 26.40 5.26 -31.20
N SER A 182 27.62 5.64 -30.87
CA SER A 182 28.62 6.11 -31.83
C SER A 182 29.97 5.54 -31.47
N LEU A 183 30.58 4.87 -32.44
CA LEU A 183 31.96 4.45 -32.43
C LEU A 183 32.70 5.27 -33.50
N THR A 184 33.75 5.99 -33.09
CA THR A 184 34.57 6.82 -33.97
C THR A 184 36.04 6.47 -33.81
N GLY A 185 36.83 6.62 -34.87
CA GLY A 185 38.27 6.39 -34.82
C GLY A 185 38.90 6.31 -36.20
N ASP A 186 40.22 6.24 -36.23
CA ASP A 186 41.04 6.40 -37.45
C ASP A 186 40.78 5.32 -38.52
N ARG A 187 40.18 4.18 -38.13
CA ARG A 187 39.84 3.05 -39.02
C ARG A 187 38.34 2.81 -39.17
N ILE A 188 37.52 3.73 -38.71
CA ILE A 188 36.06 3.65 -38.79
C ILE A 188 35.60 4.65 -39.85
N SER A 189 34.97 4.16 -40.93
CA SER A 189 34.35 5.06 -41.91
C SER A 189 33.29 5.90 -41.21
N ASN A 190 33.20 7.19 -41.57
CA ASN A 190 32.39 8.22 -40.88
C ASN A 190 30.86 7.94 -40.78
N SER A 191 30.39 6.75 -41.15
CA SER A 191 28.99 6.35 -41.12
C SER A 191 28.75 4.87 -40.79
N GLU A 192 29.73 4.05 -40.38
CA GLU A 192 29.46 2.63 -40.07
C GLU A 192 29.39 2.31 -38.56
N GLY A 193 29.99 3.17 -37.72
CA GLY A 193 30.05 2.99 -36.27
C GLY A 193 28.89 3.59 -35.47
N SER A 194 27.94 4.26 -36.13
CA SER A 194 26.75 4.83 -35.50
C SER A 194 25.57 3.88 -35.52
N ALA A 195 24.78 3.88 -34.45
CA ALA A 195 23.55 3.12 -34.35
C ALA A 195 22.46 3.88 -33.58
N THR A 196 21.21 3.58 -33.89
CA THR A 196 20.04 4.09 -33.15
C THR A 196 19.08 2.98 -32.81
N GLY A 197 18.34 3.13 -31.71
CA GLY A 197 17.45 2.07 -31.23
C GLY A 197 16.36 2.59 -30.33
N THR A 198 15.32 1.79 -30.14
CA THR A 198 14.19 2.15 -29.28
C THR A 198 13.81 1.01 -28.35
N GLU A 199 13.34 1.33 -27.15
CA GLU A 199 12.78 0.34 -26.22
C GLU A 199 11.63 0.87 -25.37
N LEU A 200 10.98 -0.06 -24.67
CA LEU A 200 9.96 0.22 -23.69
C LEU A 200 10.28 -0.44 -22.35
N ASP A 201 10.21 0.30 -21.25
CA ASP A 201 10.11 -0.31 -19.91
C ASP A 201 8.69 -0.17 -19.38
N ILE A 202 8.21 -1.18 -18.64
CA ILE A 202 6.89 -1.17 -18.00
C ILE A 202 7.01 -1.54 -16.53
N GLY A 203 6.62 -0.61 -15.67
CA GLY A 203 6.69 -0.72 -14.22
C GLY A 203 5.33 -0.79 -13.53
N LEU A 204 5.31 -1.50 -12.40
CA LEU A 204 4.22 -1.50 -11.44
C LEU A 204 4.79 -1.34 -10.02
N GLN A 205 4.04 -0.70 -9.14
CA GLN A 205 4.42 -0.57 -7.73
C GLN A 205 3.19 -0.47 -6.84
N GLY A 206 3.20 -1.07 -5.66
CA GLY A 206 2.10 -0.97 -4.71
C GLY A 206 2.53 -1.19 -3.27
N LYS A 207 1.77 -0.64 -2.33
CA LYS A 207 2.00 -0.79 -0.88
C LYS A 207 0.90 -1.65 -0.26
N PRO A 208 1.03 -2.99 -0.29
CA PRO A 208 0.02 -3.88 0.30
C PRO A 208 -0.14 -3.69 1.80
N LEU A 209 0.93 -3.27 2.50
CA LEU A 209 0.94 -2.94 3.93
C LEU A 209 1.65 -1.59 4.14
N PRO A 210 1.38 -0.85 5.22
CA PRO A 210 2.03 0.44 5.47
C PRO A 210 3.57 0.37 5.52
N TRP A 211 4.11 -0.75 6.01
CA TRP A 211 5.55 -1.00 6.14
C TRP A 211 6.16 -1.71 4.93
N LEU A 212 5.37 -2.16 3.94
CA LEU A 212 5.84 -2.98 2.82
C LEU A 212 5.44 -2.37 1.48
N SER A 213 6.44 -2.11 0.64
CA SER A 213 6.29 -1.76 -0.77
C SER A 213 6.76 -2.93 -1.63
N LEU A 214 6.03 -3.21 -2.70
CA LEU A 214 6.38 -4.19 -3.72
C LEU A 214 6.41 -3.50 -5.08
N GLY A 215 7.39 -3.83 -5.90
CA GLY A 215 7.58 -3.29 -7.24
C GLY A 215 7.92 -4.39 -8.24
N SER A 216 7.58 -4.15 -9.49
CA SER A 216 8.05 -4.96 -10.62
C SER A 216 8.32 -4.06 -11.81
N ASN A 217 9.33 -4.37 -12.60
CA ASN A 217 9.63 -3.67 -13.85
C ASN A 217 10.06 -4.69 -14.91
N ILE A 218 9.56 -4.55 -16.13
CA ILE A 218 10.12 -5.25 -17.29
C ILE A 218 10.90 -4.22 -18.07
N GLN A 219 12.22 -4.37 -18.08
CA GLN A 219 13.10 -3.55 -18.89
C GLN A 219 13.30 -4.17 -20.27
N ASN A 220 13.40 -3.33 -21.28
CA ASN A 220 13.55 -3.73 -22.68
C ASN A 220 12.43 -4.70 -23.14
N ALA A 221 11.17 -4.28 -22.93
CA ALA A 221 9.98 -5.08 -23.18
C ALA A 221 9.52 -5.08 -24.64
N LEU A 222 10.09 -4.23 -25.51
CA LEU A 222 9.65 -4.12 -26.89
C LEU A 222 10.17 -5.34 -27.70
N PRO A 223 9.30 -6.02 -28.46
CA PRO A 223 9.75 -7.10 -29.33
C PRO A 223 10.70 -6.59 -30.44
N PHE A 224 11.65 -7.42 -30.85
CA PHE A 224 12.59 -7.13 -31.94
C PHE A 224 11.88 -6.67 -33.23
N SER A 225 10.73 -7.30 -33.55
CA SER A 225 9.90 -6.98 -34.71
C SER A 225 9.20 -5.62 -34.65
N LEU A 226 9.05 -5.05 -33.46
CA LEU A 226 8.41 -3.75 -33.22
C LEU A 226 9.43 -2.62 -33.00
N GLY A 227 10.71 -2.88 -33.29
CA GLY A 227 11.78 -1.89 -33.16
C GLY A 227 12.59 -2.04 -31.87
N GLY A 228 12.39 -3.13 -31.12
CA GLY A 228 13.14 -3.44 -29.89
C GLY A 228 14.57 -3.90 -30.14
N LYS A 229 15.34 -3.04 -30.79
CA LYS A 229 16.66 -3.33 -31.33
C LYS A 229 17.48 -2.07 -31.54
N LEU A 230 18.79 -2.25 -31.52
CA LEU A 230 19.77 -1.26 -31.96
C LEU A 230 20.13 -1.58 -33.41
N ARG A 231 20.05 -0.58 -34.30
CA ARG A 231 20.38 -0.72 -35.72
C ARG A 231 21.54 0.18 -36.07
N TYR A 232 22.62 -0.42 -36.54
CA TYR A 232 23.80 0.27 -37.05
C TYR A 232 23.57 0.74 -38.47
N ASP A 233 24.23 1.83 -38.84
CA ASP A 233 24.17 2.38 -40.20
C ASP A 233 24.79 1.44 -41.24
N SER A 234 25.68 0.53 -40.81
CA SER A 234 26.19 -0.60 -41.60
C SER A 234 25.12 -1.67 -41.92
N GLY A 235 23.94 -1.59 -41.30
CA GLY A 235 22.84 -2.53 -41.47
C GLY A 235 22.79 -3.67 -40.45
N TRP A 236 23.79 -3.77 -39.57
CA TRP A 236 23.80 -4.72 -38.46
C TRP A 236 22.74 -4.37 -37.41
N GLU A 237 22.13 -5.38 -36.79
CA GLU A 237 21.10 -5.23 -35.76
C GLU A 237 21.45 -6.05 -34.51
N GLU A 238 21.29 -5.44 -33.34
CA GLU A 238 21.48 -6.06 -32.02
C GLU A 238 20.18 -5.97 -31.22
N SER A 239 19.91 -6.96 -30.37
CA SER A 239 18.75 -6.96 -29.48
C SER A 239 19.13 -6.54 -28.06
N PHE A 240 18.25 -5.80 -27.39
CA PHE A 240 18.42 -5.51 -25.98
C PHE A 240 17.91 -6.70 -25.14
N PRO A 241 18.68 -7.18 -24.15
CA PRO A 241 18.19 -8.22 -23.25
C PRO A 241 16.99 -7.73 -22.43
N ALA A 242 15.87 -8.46 -22.53
CA ALA A 242 14.68 -8.21 -21.74
C ALA A 242 14.87 -8.75 -20.32
N VAL A 243 14.68 -7.89 -19.31
CA VAL A 243 14.91 -8.25 -17.89
C VAL A 243 13.65 -7.99 -17.08
N ALA A 244 13.09 -9.03 -16.47
CA ALA A 244 12.07 -8.91 -15.44
C ALA A 244 12.74 -8.66 -14.10
N LYS A 245 12.39 -7.54 -13.47
CA LYS A 245 12.85 -7.16 -12.14
C LYS A 245 11.71 -7.21 -11.15
N LEU A 246 11.92 -7.83 -10.01
CA LEU A 246 10.99 -7.84 -8.88
C LEU A 246 11.67 -7.26 -7.67
N GLY A 247 10.98 -6.40 -6.93
CA GLY A 247 11.56 -5.72 -5.78
C GLY A 247 10.62 -5.61 -4.60
N LEU A 248 11.20 -5.59 -3.41
CA LEU A 248 10.51 -5.26 -2.18
C LEU A 248 11.30 -4.21 -1.39
N ALA A 249 10.56 -3.36 -0.69
CA ALA A 249 11.10 -2.44 0.30
C ALA A 249 10.30 -2.54 1.59
N ALA A 250 10.96 -2.90 2.68
CA ALA A 250 10.36 -3.07 4.00
C ALA A 250 10.90 -2.01 4.95
N ASN A 251 10.01 -1.14 5.44
CA ASN A 251 10.32 -0.19 6.49
C ASN A 251 10.30 -0.89 7.85
N ILE A 252 11.47 -1.31 8.32
CA ILE A 252 11.62 -2.11 9.55
C ILE A 252 11.43 -1.23 10.79
N LEU A 253 12.00 -0.04 10.79
CA LEU A 253 11.95 0.93 11.91
C LEU A 253 11.56 2.32 11.39
N GLY A 254 10.71 3.05 12.13
CA GLY A 254 10.26 4.39 11.71
C GLY A 254 9.19 5.03 12.60
N PRO A 255 9.00 6.36 12.53
CA PRO A 255 8.04 7.10 13.37
C PRO A 255 6.58 6.80 13.00
N GLU A 256 6.30 6.49 11.72
CA GLU A 256 4.97 6.15 11.21
C GLU A 256 5.06 5.03 10.16
N ASN A 257 4.03 4.18 10.09
CA ASN A 257 3.88 3.10 9.11
C ASN A 257 4.97 2.01 9.08
N ALA A 258 6.00 2.11 9.92
CA ALA A 258 7.03 1.10 10.12
C ALA A 258 6.53 -0.18 10.79
N LEU A 259 7.25 -1.28 10.59
CA LEU A 259 7.00 -2.53 11.31
C LEU A 259 7.15 -2.34 12.83
N ARG A 260 8.12 -1.52 13.26
CA ARG A 260 8.31 -1.12 14.66
C ARG A 260 8.66 0.37 14.77
N ARG A 261 8.19 1.04 15.82
CA ARG A 261 8.55 2.44 16.09
C ARG A 261 9.82 2.55 16.92
N LEU A 262 10.74 3.44 16.53
CA LEU A 262 11.97 3.73 17.28
C LEU A 262 12.43 5.18 17.08
N GLY A 263 11.91 6.09 17.91
CA GLY A 263 12.26 7.51 17.85
C GLY A 263 12.10 8.09 16.44
N ASN A 264 13.12 8.84 16.00
CA ASN A 264 13.16 9.43 14.66
C ASN A 264 13.95 8.60 13.65
N HIS A 265 14.43 7.40 14.05
CA HIS A 265 15.21 6.55 13.15
C HIS A 265 14.29 5.89 12.14
N LYS A 266 14.66 5.96 10.86
CA LYS A 266 14.03 5.22 9.78
C LYS A 266 15.00 4.16 9.24
N VAL A 267 14.57 2.91 9.11
CA VAL A 267 15.37 1.83 8.52
C VAL A 267 14.56 1.12 7.46
N ASP A 268 15.03 1.17 6.22
CA ASP A 268 14.48 0.44 5.08
C ASP A 268 15.41 -0.72 4.70
N PHE A 269 14.84 -1.91 4.55
CA PHE A 269 15.49 -3.08 3.97
C PHE A 269 14.93 -3.34 2.58
N LEU A 270 15.82 -3.58 1.62
CA LEU A 270 15.52 -3.68 0.20
C LEU A 270 16.03 -5.02 -0.32
N ALA A 271 15.22 -5.65 -1.17
CA ALA A 271 15.58 -6.90 -1.83
C ALA A 271 14.96 -6.92 -3.23
N ASP A 272 15.80 -6.98 -4.25
CA ASP A 272 15.37 -7.10 -5.63
C ASP A 272 16.00 -8.34 -6.29
N VAL A 273 15.34 -8.85 -7.33
CA VAL A 273 15.82 -9.94 -8.16
C VAL A 273 15.63 -9.58 -9.63
N ASP A 274 16.69 -9.76 -10.41
CA ASP A 274 16.70 -9.59 -11.86
C ASP A 274 16.68 -10.96 -12.53
N TYR A 275 15.72 -11.17 -13.43
CA TYR A 275 15.59 -12.38 -14.24
C TYR A 275 15.59 -12.01 -15.73
N GLU A 276 16.62 -12.44 -16.44
CA GLU A 276 16.76 -12.16 -17.87
C GLU A 276 15.88 -13.11 -18.69
N ILE A 277 14.78 -12.56 -19.24
CA ILE A 277 13.78 -13.30 -20.00
C ILE A 277 14.41 -13.84 -21.29
N SER A 278 15.23 -13.04 -21.96
CA SER A 278 15.82 -13.37 -23.26
C SER A 278 16.80 -14.55 -23.22
N ARG A 279 17.35 -14.86 -22.04
CA ARG A 279 18.24 -16.02 -21.79
C ARG A 279 17.67 -16.93 -20.69
N ALA A 280 16.35 -17.06 -20.63
CA ALA A 280 15.66 -17.90 -19.66
C ALA A 280 16.26 -19.32 -19.61
N ASN A 281 16.55 -19.80 -18.39
CA ASN A 281 17.22 -21.08 -18.10
C ASN A 281 18.71 -21.20 -18.51
N LEU A 282 19.31 -20.16 -19.10
CA LEU A 282 20.75 -20.15 -19.45
C LEU A 282 21.58 -19.36 -18.44
N VAL A 283 21.01 -18.34 -17.82
CA VAL A 283 21.66 -17.52 -16.79
C VAL A 283 20.87 -17.56 -15.47
N PRO A 284 21.56 -17.55 -14.32
CA PRO A 284 20.89 -17.46 -13.03
C PRO A 284 20.22 -16.10 -12.82
N ALA A 285 19.25 -16.06 -11.91
CA ALA A 285 18.70 -14.80 -11.43
C ALA A 285 19.71 -14.08 -10.52
N LEU A 286 19.82 -12.77 -10.64
CA LEU A 286 20.75 -11.94 -9.86
C LEU A 286 20.01 -11.29 -8.70
N TRP A 287 20.60 -11.34 -7.51
CA TRP A 287 20.03 -10.77 -6.29
C TRP A 287 20.71 -9.47 -5.89
N HIS A 288 19.88 -8.52 -5.47
CA HIS A 288 20.28 -7.19 -5.03
C HIS A 288 19.72 -6.95 -3.64
N LEU A 289 20.58 -6.66 -2.67
CA LEU A 289 20.18 -6.43 -1.28
C LEU A 289 20.66 -5.06 -0.82
N GLY A 290 19.79 -4.33 -0.12
CA GLY A 290 20.07 -2.97 0.32
C GLY A 290 19.55 -2.66 1.71
N LEU A 291 20.22 -1.74 2.39
CA LEU A 291 19.77 -1.16 3.64
C LEU A 291 19.97 0.36 3.60
N GLU A 292 18.95 1.12 3.98
CA GLU A 292 19.03 2.57 4.19
C GLU A 292 18.62 2.88 5.63
N TRP A 293 19.54 3.48 6.40
CA TRP A 293 19.30 3.95 7.75
C TRP A 293 19.36 5.47 7.81
N GLN A 294 18.27 6.08 8.23
CA GLN A 294 18.17 7.52 8.45
C GLN A 294 18.02 7.77 9.96
N PRO A 295 19.12 7.99 10.70
CA PRO A 295 19.03 8.25 12.15
C PRO A 295 18.35 9.58 12.48
N ILE A 296 18.45 10.55 11.57
CA ILE A 296 17.78 11.84 11.59
C ILE A 296 17.41 12.22 10.14
N ALA A 297 16.47 13.15 9.94
CA ALA A 297 16.03 13.55 8.60
C ALA A 297 17.16 14.08 7.69
N LEU A 298 18.22 14.63 8.29
CA LEU A 298 19.39 15.19 7.61
C LEU A 298 20.30 14.14 6.99
N ILE A 299 20.40 12.93 7.56
CA ILE A 299 21.46 11.96 7.22
C ILE A 299 20.84 10.62 6.85
N ALA A 300 21.35 10.02 5.77
CA ALA A 300 21.11 8.63 5.40
C ALA A 300 22.44 7.88 5.30
N ILE A 301 22.49 6.64 5.79
CA ILE A 301 23.63 5.71 5.69
C ILE A 301 23.14 4.47 4.97
N ARG A 302 23.93 3.98 4.01
CA ARG A 302 23.53 2.91 3.10
C ARG A 302 24.59 1.82 3.02
N ALA A 303 24.14 0.59 2.86
CA ALA A 303 24.97 -0.55 2.55
C ALA A 303 24.19 -1.50 1.64
N GLY A 304 24.90 -2.31 0.85
CA GLY A 304 24.28 -3.27 -0.02
C GLY A 304 25.22 -4.32 -0.61
N ILE A 305 24.60 -5.29 -1.27
CA ILE A 305 25.22 -6.36 -2.05
C ILE A 305 24.52 -6.37 -3.41
N ASP A 306 25.30 -6.27 -4.47
CA ASP A 306 24.85 -6.27 -5.86
C ASP A 306 25.43 -7.51 -6.56
N GLN A 307 24.59 -8.36 -7.13
CA GLN A 307 25.04 -9.51 -7.91
C GLN A 307 25.14 -9.18 -9.39
N GLU A 308 26.29 -9.50 -9.97
CA GLU A 308 26.52 -9.35 -11.41
C GLU A 308 27.04 -10.67 -12.02
N MET A 309 26.80 -10.85 -13.31
CA MET A 309 27.33 -11.98 -14.05
C MET A 309 28.82 -11.76 -14.35
N SER A 310 29.66 -12.70 -13.95
CA SER A 310 31.04 -12.80 -14.38
C SER A 310 31.12 -13.91 -15.43
N GLY A 311 30.94 -13.55 -16.70
CA GLY A 311 30.88 -14.54 -17.79
C GLY A 311 29.52 -15.24 -17.94
N PRO A 312 29.47 -16.45 -18.55
CA PRO A 312 28.21 -17.06 -19.02
C PRO A 312 27.31 -17.59 -17.92
N THR A 313 27.87 -18.11 -16.83
CA THR A 313 27.13 -18.78 -15.75
C THR A 313 27.60 -18.42 -14.33
N GLU A 314 28.69 -17.67 -14.20
CA GLU A 314 29.21 -17.32 -12.87
C GLU A 314 28.60 -16.00 -12.39
N VAL A 315 28.39 -15.92 -11.08
CA VAL A 315 27.82 -14.74 -10.41
C VAL A 315 28.80 -14.29 -9.35
N VAL A 316 29.11 -13.00 -9.37
CA VAL A 316 29.96 -12.34 -8.38
C VAL A 316 29.13 -11.43 -7.49
N ASN A 317 29.60 -11.22 -6.26
CA ASN A 317 28.97 -10.31 -5.30
C ASN A 317 29.82 -9.05 -5.16
N ASN A 318 29.21 -7.91 -5.45
CA ASN A 318 29.78 -6.59 -5.32
C ASN A 318 29.27 -5.93 -4.04
N PHE A 319 30.17 -5.44 -3.19
CA PHE A 319 29.80 -4.72 -1.97
C PHE A 319 29.60 -3.24 -2.27
N THR A 320 28.56 -2.67 -1.66
CA THR A 320 28.24 -1.25 -1.82
C THR A 320 28.09 -0.58 -0.47
N SER A 321 28.48 0.68 -0.41
CA SER A 321 28.19 1.56 0.73
C SER A 321 27.87 2.96 0.24
N GLY A 322 27.16 3.73 1.05
CA GLY A 322 26.82 5.09 0.66
C GLY A 322 26.34 5.95 1.81
N ALA A 323 26.26 7.24 1.54
CA ALA A 323 25.73 8.23 2.48
C ALA A 323 24.88 9.25 1.73
N GLY A 324 23.90 9.81 2.40
CA GLY A 324 23.03 10.87 1.88
C GLY A 324 22.93 12.02 2.89
N VAL A 325 22.95 13.25 2.39
CA VAL A 325 22.74 14.46 3.20
C VAL A 325 21.59 15.26 2.59
N ASN A 326 20.53 15.47 3.39
CA ASN A 326 19.35 16.24 3.00
C ASN A 326 19.41 17.66 3.59
N TYR A 327 19.55 18.68 2.76
CA TYR A 327 19.57 20.07 3.21
C TYR A 327 18.59 20.92 2.41
N GLY A 328 17.53 21.39 3.08
CA GLY A 328 16.43 22.10 2.43
C GLY A 328 15.75 21.22 1.38
N ASN A 329 15.73 21.69 0.13
CA ASN A 329 15.18 20.94 -1.01
C ASN A 329 16.24 20.12 -1.76
N PHE A 330 17.48 20.08 -1.26
CA PHE A 330 18.58 19.36 -1.89
C PHE A 330 18.89 18.08 -1.15
N ARG A 331 19.26 17.05 -1.92
CA ARG A 331 19.88 15.83 -1.41
C ARG A 331 21.20 15.59 -2.13
N PHE A 332 22.24 15.36 -1.35
CA PHE A 332 23.56 14.97 -1.83
C PHE A 332 23.76 13.50 -1.49
N ASP A 333 23.98 12.66 -2.51
CA ASP A 333 24.19 11.23 -2.32
C ASP A 333 25.59 10.85 -2.78
N TYR A 334 26.26 10.04 -1.96
CA TYR A 334 27.54 9.41 -2.26
C TYR A 334 27.38 7.89 -2.22
N ALA A 335 28.04 7.20 -3.15
CA ALA A 335 28.19 5.75 -3.10
C ALA A 335 29.58 5.28 -3.51
N TYR A 336 29.99 4.19 -2.87
CA TYR A 336 31.13 3.36 -3.22
C TYR A 336 30.61 1.99 -3.64
N HIS A 337 31.10 1.49 -4.77
CA HIS A 337 30.69 0.22 -5.35
C HIS A 337 31.92 -0.51 -5.88
N THR A 338 32.12 -1.75 -5.44
CA THR A 338 33.25 -2.60 -5.86
C THR A 338 32.87 -3.43 -7.07
N PHE A 339 33.79 -3.67 -8.01
CA PHE A 339 33.60 -4.65 -9.08
C PHE A 339 34.54 -5.83 -8.86
N ALA A 340 33.98 -7.00 -8.54
CA ALA A 340 34.76 -8.20 -8.27
C ALA A 340 35.61 -8.65 -9.48
N ASP A 341 35.10 -8.45 -10.69
CA ASP A 341 35.79 -8.78 -11.95
C ASP A 341 36.87 -7.76 -12.35
N ALA A 342 36.93 -6.63 -11.66
CA ALA A 342 37.92 -5.59 -11.88
C ALA A 342 38.55 -5.14 -10.54
N PRO A 343 39.27 -6.05 -9.84
CA PRO A 343 39.81 -5.78 -8.52
C PRO A 343 40.88 -4.67 -8.58
N GLY A 344 40.80 -3.71 -7.65
CA GLY A 344 41.74 -2.59 -7.54
C GLY A 344 41.22 -1.26 -8.06
N ILE A 345 40.05 -1.23 -8.72
CA ILE A 345 39.40 0.02 -9.14
C ILE A 345 38.43 0.51 -8.06
N ASN A 346 38.69 1.70 -7.53
CA ASN A 346 37.84 2.36 -6.55
C ASN A 346 36.84 3.28 -7.25
N ASN A 347 35.60 2.81 -7.43
CA ASN A 347 34.56 3.60 -8.08
C ASN A 347 33.74 4.40 -7.07
N HIS A 348 33.68 5.71 -7.27
CA HIS A 348 32.98 6.66 -6.44
C HIS A 348 31.91 7.39 -7.25
N PHE A 349 30.70 7.46 -6.71
CA PHE A 349 29.54 8.04 -7.37
C PHE A 349 28.95 9.16 -6.55
N PHE A 350 28.63 10.26 -7.21
CA PHE A 350 28.02 11.43 -6.58
C PHE A 350 26.75 11.80 -7.33
N SER A 351 25.67 12.00 -6.57
CA SER A 351 24.43 12.54 -7.09
C SER A 351 24.02 13.79 -6.35
N LEU A 352 23.49 14.75 -7.11
CA LEU A 352 22.85 15.94 -6.58
C LEU A 352 21.41 15.95 -7.03
N SER A 353 20.49 15.98 -6.08
CA SER A 353 19.07 16.02 -6.35
C SER A 353 18.42 17.27 -5.76
N TYR A 354 17.38 17.76 -6.44
CA TYR A 354 16.55 18.88 -6.03
C TYR A 354 15.07 18.47 -6.02
N GLY A 355 14.29 19.05 -5.10
CA GLY A 355 12.88 18.73 -4.91
C GLY A 355 12.67 17.43 -4.10
N ILE A 356 13.75 16.77 -3.70
CA ILE A 356 13.75 15.58 -2.85
C ILE A 356 13.96 16.05 -1.41
N ALA A 357 13.05 16.86 -0.90
CA ALA A 357 13.03 17.21 0.51
C ALA A 357 12.54 15.99 1.32
N PRO A 358 13.03 15.76 2.55
CA PRO A 358 12.31 14.91 3.49
C PRO A 358 10.88 15.45 3.59
N VAL A 359 9.92 14.57 3.32
CA VAL A 359 8.46 14.73 3.41
C VAL A 359 8.03 16.11 3.87
N LYS A 360 7.41 16.86 2.93
CA LYS A 360 6.43 17.94 3.12
C LYS A 360 6.35 18.36 4.58
N LYS A 361 6.90 19.55 4.95
CA LYS A 361 6.76 20.18 6.27
C LYS A 361 5.48 19.63 6.88
N ILE A 362 5.58 18.79 7.90
CA ILE A 362 4.41 18.41 8.68
C ILE A 362 3.83 19.77 9.01
N LYS A 363 2.68 20.10 8.41
CA LYS A 363 2.01 21.34 8.72
C LYS A 363 1.88 21.27 10.22
N ASP A 364 2.60 22.14 10.93
CA ASP A 364 2.64 22.08 12.38
C ASP A 364 1.19 22.19 12.82
N ARG A 365 0.63 21.05 13.20
CA ARG A 365 -0.81 20.97 13.40
C ARG A 365 -1.09 21.88 14.56
N LEU A 366 -2.09 22.74 14.37
CA LEU A 366 -2.62 23.52 15.46
C LEU A 366 -3.03 22.58 16.60
N VAL A 367 -3.46 21.35 16.28
CA VAL A 367 -3.83 20.31 17.26
C VAL A 367 -2.78 19.19 17.35
N ALA A 368 -2.25 18.97 18.56
CA ALA A 368 -1.36 17.88 18.91
C ALA A 368 -2.10 16.60 19.37
N SER A 369 -3.40 16.69 19.67
CA SER A 369 -4.21 15.52 20.02
C SER A 369 -4.36 14.54 18.85
N PRO A 370 -4.39 13.21 19.11
CA PRO A 370 -4.46 12.20 18.05
C PRO A 370 -5.80 12.25 17.32
N ASP A 371 -5.77 12.40 16.00
CA ASP A 371 -6.95 12.27 15.13
C ASP A 371 -7.45 10.82 15.08
N LYS A 372 -8.72 10.64 14.70
CA LYS A 372 -9.41 9.35 14.62
C LYS A 372 -9.49 8.62 15.97
N LEU A 373 -9.77 9.38 17.03
CA LEU A 373 -9.88 8.85 18.39
C LEU A 373 -11.20 8.09 18.59
N ILE A 374 -11.14 6.88 19.14
CA ILE A 374 -12.32 6.16 19.65
C ILE A 374 -12.29 6.28 21.18
N THR A 375 -13.40 6.72 21.79
CA THR A 375 -13.50 6.88 23.24
C THR A 375 -14.90 6.57 23.75
N THR A 376 -15.02 6.29 25.04
CA THR A 376 -16.30 6.27 25.78
C THR A 376 -16.56 7.57 26.53
N ASP A 377 -15.55 8.42 26.65
CA ASP A 377 -15.62 9.63 27.48
C ASP A 377 -16.57 10.66 26.87
N THR A 378 -17.31 11.34 27.72
CA THR A 378 -18.24 12.41 27.30
C THR A 378 -17.52 13.70 26.96
N ILE A 379 -16.28 13.86 27.43
CA ILE A 379 -15.45 15.05 27.25
C ILE A 379 -14.05 14.57 26.86
N VAL A 380 -13.49 15.13 25.80
CA VAL A 380 -12.09 14.95 25.43
C VAL A 380 -11.30 16.23 25.65
N THR A 381 -10.05 16.05 26.08
CA THR A 381 -9.09 17.15 26.13
C THR A 381 -8.43 17.30 24.77
N VAL A 382 -8.57 18.48 24.16
CA VAL A 382 -7.83 18.87 22.96
C VAL A 382 -6.66 19.75 23.36
N LYS A 383 -5.46 19.38 22.92
CA LYS A 383 -4.21 20.13 23.14
C LYS A 383 -3.63 20.53 21.81
N GLY A 384 -2.92 21.65 21.78
CA GLY A 384 -2.32 22.16 20.56
C GLY A 384 -1.37 23.31 20.81
N THR A 385 -0.69 23.72 19.74
CA THR A 385 0.28 24.82 19.76
C THR A 385 0.12 25.64 18.50
N ALA A 386 -0.08 26.95 18.64
CA ALA A 386 -0.08 27.89 17.52
C ALA A 386 1.36 28.25 17.16
N VAL A 387 1.95 27.52 16.21
CA VAL A 387 3.35 27.74 15.78
C VAL A 387 3.48 28.93 14.83
N ASP A 388 2.42 29.26 14.08
CA ASP A 388 2.40 30.44 13.21
C ASP A 388 2.26 31.72 14.04
N PRO A 389 3.23 32.65 14.01
CA PRO A 389 3.20 33.88 14.80
C PRO A 389 2.08 34.85 14.41
N GLN A 390 1.41 34.64 13.26
CA GLN A 390 0.22 35.42 12.89
C GLN A 390 -1.01 35.01 13.72
N ILE A 391 -1.03 33.81 14.30
CA ILE A 391 -2.14 33.34 15.13
C ILE A 391 -2.06 34.00 16.50
N THR A 392 -2.98 34.91 16.76
CA THR A 392 -3.11 35.59 18.06
C THR A 392 -4.30 35.10 18.87
N GLN A 393 -5.20 34.32 18.26
CA GLN A 393 -6.37 33.76 18.93
C GLN A 393 -6.70 32.37 18.40
N VAL A 394 -7.05 31.45 19.31
CA VAL A 394 -7.55 30.12 18.97
C VAL A 394 -9.02 29.98 19.36
N LYS A 395 -9.82 29.34 18.52
CA LYS A 395 -11.18 28.90 18.82
C LYS A 395 -11.29 27.39 18.63
N ALA A 396 -12.03 26.71 19.50
CA ALA A 396 -12.40 25.31 19.35
C ALA A 396 -13.93 25.17 19.34
N ASN A 397 -14.48 24.60 18.28
CA ASN A 397 -15.92 24.57 18.00
C ASN A 397 -16.56 25.97 18.13
N GLY A 398 -15.86 27.01 17.67
CA GLY A 398 -16.28 28.41 17.74
C GLY A 398 -16.07 29.09 19.11
N LEU A 399 -15.73 28.35 20.16
CA LEU A 399 -15.46 28.90 21.50
C LEU A 399 -14.01 29.34 21.62
N LYS A 400 -13.77 30.55 22.12
CA LYS A 400 -12.41 31.06 22.37
C LYS A 400 -11.67 30.16 23.37
N VAL A 401 -10.42 29.85 23.07
CA VAL A 401 -9.52 29.06 23.92
C VAL A 401 -8.36 29.95 24.34
N ASP A 402 -8.07 29.94 25.64
CA ASP A 402 -6.90 30.64 26.17
C ASP A 402 -5.62 29.96 25.73
N MET A 403 -4.66 30.78 25.31
CA MET A 403 -3.36 30.38 24.82
C MET A 403 -2.29 31.00 25.71
N ASP A 404 -1.28 30.22 26.06
CA ASP A 404 -0.17 30.71 26.87
C ASP A 404 0.82 31.54 26.03
N PRO A 405 1.81 32.23 26.65
CA PRO A 405 2.80 33.03 25.93
C PRO A 405 3.68 32.24 24.94
N ARG A 406 3.69 30.90 25.00
CA ARG A 406 4.41 30.03 24.08
C ARG A 406 3.53 29.53 22.93
N GLY A 407 2.27 29.96 22.87
CA GLY A 407 1.32 29.54 21.86
C GLY A 407 0.63 28.20 22.19
N GLU A 408 0.86 27.61 23.36
CA GLU A 408 0.22 26.36 23.76
C GLU A 408 -1.19 26.61 24.28
N PHE A 409 -2.12 25.72 23.93
CA PHE A 409 -3.49 25.80 24.39
C PHE A 409 -4.06 24.44 24.76
N ARG A 410 -5.06 24.47 25.65
CA ARG A 410 -5.80 23.30 26.08
C ARG A 410 -7.28 23.63 26.22
N THR A 411 -8.13 22.80 25.64
CA THR A 411 -9.59 22.95 25.76
C THR A 411 -10.27 21.60 25.98
N ARG A 412 -11.52 21.65 26.42
CA ARG A 412 -12.38 20.48 26.63
C ARG A 412 -13.52 20.54 25.63
N ALA A 413 -13.69 19.48 24.87
CA ALA A 413 -14.79 19.35 23.91
C ALA A 413 -15.77 18.27 24.39
N SER A 414 -17.04 18.65 24.53
CA SER A 414 -18.13 17.73 24.84
C SER A 414 -18.52 16.94 23.59
N LEU A 415 -18.66 15.62 23.75
CA LEU A 415 -18.94 14.70 22.67
C LEU A 415 -20.36 14.13 22.78
N LYS A 416 -21.09 14.10 21.67
CA LYS A 416 -22.34 13.34 21.53
C LYS A 416 -22.02 11.88 21.24
N VAL A 417 -22.94 10.95 21.52
CA VAL A 417 -22.76 9.55 21.10
C VAL A 417 -22.68 9.50 19.56
N GLY A 418 -21.73 8.75 19.03
CA GLY A 418 -21.46 8.66 17.60
C GLY A 418 -20.27 9.50 17.13
N LYS A 419 -20.28 9.88 15.85
CA LYS A 419 -19.22 10.64 15.19
C LYS A 419 -19.28 12.11 15.58
N ASN A 420 -18.16 12.67 16.02
CA ASN A 420 -17.99 14.07 16.41
C ASN A 420 -16.78 14.68 15.72
N THR A 421 -16.92 15.90 15.23
CA THR A 421 -15.80 16.71 14.74
C THR A 421 -15.52 17.83 15.73
N VAL A 422 -14.30 17.87 16.26
CA VAL A 422 -13.81 19.02 17.03
C VAL A 422 -12.93 19.86 16.12
N ARG A 423 -13.45 21.00 15.69
CA ARG A 423 -12.77 21.93 14.80
C ARG A 423 -12.00 22.94 15.63
N VAL A 424 -10.71 23.11 15.35
CA VAL A 424 -9.84 24.08 16.01
C VAL A 424 -9.31 25.04 14.96
N GLU A 425 -9.40 26.34 15.25
CA GLU A 425 -9.16 27.42 14.29
C GLU A 425 -8.27 28.48 14.93
N GLY A 426 -7.23 28.91 14.22
CA GLY A 426 -6.33 29.99 14.59
C GLY A 426 -6.63 31.24 13.76
N PHE A 427 -6.72 32.39 14.42
CA PHE A 427 -7.06 33.69 13.83
C PHE A 427 -5.98 34.73 14.13
N ASP A 428 -5.82 35.69 13.22
CA ASP A 428 -4.97 36.86 13.41
C ASP A 428 -5.64 37.97 14.24
N GLN A 429 -4.93 39.09 14.42
CA GLN A 429 -5.40 40.25 15.20
C GLN A 429 -6.64 40.93 14.59
N LYS A 430 -6.97 40.64 13.33
CA LYS A 430 -8.10 41.20 12.59
C LYS A 430 -9.24 40.17 12.44
N ASP A 431 -9.24 39.11 13.25
CA ASP A 431 -10.21 38.00 13.18
C ASP A 431 -10.22 37.26 11.83
N LYS A 432 -9.13 37.35 11.04
CA LYS A 432 -9.00 36.56 9.81
C LYS A 432 -8.49 35.18 10.16
N LEU A 433 -9.11 34.14 9.59
CA LEU A 433 -8.67 32.76 9.74
C LEU A 433 -7.27 32.59 9.11
N VAL A 434 -6.31 32.12 9.90
CA VAL A 434 -4.94 31.84 9.49
C VAL A 434 -4.74 30.35 9.27
N ASP A 435 -5.18 29.52 10.24
CA ASP A 435 -5.05 28.07 10.16
C ASP A 435 -6.21 27.33 10.85
N TRP A 436 -6.40 26.05 10.54
CA TRP A 436 -7.38 25.18 11.18
C TRP A 436 -7.02 23.69 11.10
N ASP A 437 -7.57 22.93 12.05
CA ASP A 437 -7.49 21.48 12.17
C ASP A 437 -8.84 20.89 12.56
N ASN A 438 -9.13 19.68 12.06
CA ASN A 438 -10.27 18.89 12.50
C ASN A 438 -9.78 17.65 13.25
N LEU A 439 -10.33 17.43 14.43
CA LEU A 439 -10.15 16.23 15.23
C LEU A 439 -11.42 15.38 15.15
N ARG A 440 -11.32 14.22 14.51
CA ARG A 440 -12.43 13.27 14.39
C ARG A 440 -12.42 12.33 15.56
N VAL A 441 -13.54 12.28 16.28
CA VAL A 441 -13.71 11.47 17.47
C VAL A 441 -14.98 10.63 17.37
N LEU A 442 -14.86 9.32 17.51
CA LEU A 442 -15.99 8.41 17.67
C LEU A 442 -16.22 8.18 19.16
N ARG A 443 -17.34 8.69 19.68
CA ARG A 443 -17.77 8.39 21.04
C ARG A 443 -18.71 7.20 21.05
N LEU A 444 -18.30 6.12 21.68
CA LEU A 444 -19.14 4.96 21.93
C LEU A 444 -20.03 5.19 23.16
N ILE A 445 -21.25 4.65 23.13
CA ILE A 445 -22.14 4.64 24.30
C ILE A 445 -21.66 3.62 25.34
N THR A 446 -21.89 3.92 26.62
CA THR A 446 -21.66 3.00 27.75
C THR A 446 -22.89 2.93 28.64
N TYR A 447 -23.02 1.85 29.39
CA TYR A 447 -24.13 1.66 30.33
C TYR A 447 -23.61 1.49 31.76
N PRO A 448 -24.26 2.07 32.79
CA PRO A 448 -23.76 2.01 34.17
C PRO A 448 -23.64 0.61 34.77
N ASP A 449 -24.41 -0.35 34.27
CA ASP A 449 -24.42 -1.75 34.72
C ASP A 449 -23.59 -2.69 33.82
N VAL A 450 -22.80 -2.13 32.90
CA VAL A 450 -21.85 -2.86 32.08
C VAL A 450 -20.46 -2.37 32.43
N ALA A 451 -19.70 -3.18 33.16
CA ALA A 451 -18.32 -2.87 33.50
C ALA A 451 -17.45 -2.80 32.23
N LYS A 452 -16.38 -1.99 32.26
CA LYS A 452 -15.49 -1.80 31.09
C LYS A 452 -14.81 -3.11 30.66
N ASP A 453 -14.53 -3.98 31.63
CA ASP A 453 -13.93 -5.31 31.45
C ASP A 453 -14.97 -6.44 31.28
N TYR A 454 -16.27 -6.11 31.23
CA TYR A 454 -17.30 -7.10 30.91
C TYR A 454 -17.04 -7.68 29.52
N TRP A 455 -17.12 -9.01 29.38
CA TRP A 455 -16.70 -9.71 28.16
C TRP A 455 -17.38 -9.24 26.86
N ALA A 456 -18.58 -8.67 26.95
CA ALA A 456 -19.34 -8.14 25.82
C ALA A 456 -19.37 -6.60 25.76
N SER A 457 -18.58 -5.91 26.59
CA SER A 457 -18.66 -4.45 26.79
C SER A 457 -18.49 -3.70 25.46
N GLU A 458 -17.50 -4.10 24.68
CA GLU A 458 -17.20 -3.52 23.37
C GLU A 458 -18.38 -3.70 22.38
N GLN A 459 -18.90 -4.92 22.27
CA GLN A 459 -20.00 -5.25 21.36
C GLN A 459 -21.27 -4.51 21.75
N ILE A 460 -21.57 -4.44 23.05
CA ILE A 460 -22.68 -3.68 23.60
C ILE A 460 -22.52 -2.19 23.24
N SER A 461 -21.32 -1.64 23.40
CA SER A 461 -21.02 -0.25 23.04
C SER A 461 -21.19 0.02 21.54
N TYR A 462 -20.70 -0.83 20.65
CA TYR A 462 -20.88 -0.65 19.20
C TYR A 462 -22.34 -0.74 18.77
N ILE A 463 -23.05 -1.81 19.17
CA ILE A 463 -24.45 -2.01 18.81
C ILE A 463 -25.34 -0.92 19.41
N GLY A 464 -25.04 -0.48 20.64
CA GLY A 464 -25.71 0.63 21.29
C GLY A 464 -25.47 1.96 20.56
N THR A 465 -24.24 2.21 20.10
CA THR A 465 -23.87 3.43 19.36
C THR A 465 -24.56 3.48 17.99
N LEU A 466 -24.75 2.34 17.34
CA LEU A 466 -25.54 2.20 16.11
C LEU A 466 -27.05 2.38 16.35
N GLY A 467 -27.51 2.48 17.60
CA GLY A 467 -28.93 2.61 17.94
C GLY A 467 -29.75 1.33 17.70
N ILE A 468 -29.08 0.20 17.42
CA ILE A 468 -29.72 -1.09 17.18
C ILE A 468 -30.39 -1.58 18.46
N ILE A 469 -29.63 -1.59 19.56
CA ILE A 469 -30.15 -1.91 20.88
C ILE A 469 -30.21 -0.64 21.73
N LYS A 470 -31.36 -0.42 22.35
CA LYS A 470 -31.55 0.66 23.32
C LYS A 470 -31.44 0.07 24.72
N GLY A 471 -30.90 0.87 25.64
CA GLY A 471 -30.99 0.58 27.08
C GLY A 471 -32.42 0.69 27.56
N TYR A 472 -32.65 0.31 28.81
CA TYR A 472 -33.91 0.50 29.49
C TYR A 472 -34.11 1.97 29.89
N PRO A 473 -35.35 2.41 30.20
CA PRO A 473 -35.62 3.79 30.63
C PRO A 473 -34.84 4.21 31.89
N ASP A 474 -34.38 3.25 32.70
CA ASP A 474 -33.53 3.45 33.87
C ASP A 474 -32.04 3.69 33.51
N GLY A 475 -31.69 3.73 32.22
CA GLY A 475 -30.34 3.94 31.71
C GLY A 475 -29.47 2.68 31.68
N LYS A 476 -29.96 1.53 32.15
CA LYS A 476 -29.22 0.27 32.23
C LYS A 476 -29.34 -0.55 30.95
N PHE A 477 -28.40 -1.46 30.73
CA PHE A 477 -28.42 -2.42 29.62
C PHE A 477 -29.01 -3.79 30.01
N LYS A 478 -28.79 -4.22 31.26
CA LYS A 478 -29.13 -5.52 31.85
C LYS A 478 -28.50 -6.70 31.09
N PRO A 479 -27.15 -6.79 31.01
CA PRO A 479 -26.46 -7.72 30.12
C PRO A 479 -26.78 -9.20 30.38
N ASN A 480 -27.01 -9.58 31.64
CA ASN A 480 -27.32 -10.96 32.05
C ASN A 480 -28.83 -11.26 32.05
N GLY A 481 -29.68 -10.27 31.75
CA GLY A 481 -31.13 -10.49 31.66
C GLY A 481 -31.47 -11.32 30.42
N SER A 482 -32.49 -12.17 30.52
CA SER A 482 -33.06 -12.85 29.36
C SER A 482 -33.63 -11.84 28.36
N ILE A 483 -33.61 -12.19 27.08
CA ILE A 483 -34.32 -11.45 26.03
C ILE A 483 -35.59 -12.20 25.62
N THR A 484 -36.70 -11.47 25.49
CA THR A 484 -37.95 -12.05 24.99
C THR A 484 -37.91 -12.20 23.47
N ARG A 485 -38.73 -13.11 22.94
CA ARG A 485 -38.86 -13.32 21.49
C ARG A 485 -39.32 -12.06 20.75
N ALA A 486 -40.21 -11.28 21.34
CA ALA A 486 -40.65 -10.00 20.78
C ALA A 486 -39.53 -8.96 20.74
N GLU A 487 -38.73 -8.84 21.80
CA GLU A 487 -37.57 -7.94 21.83
C GLU A 487 -36.52 -8.32 20.79
N LEU A 488 -36.22 -9.61 20.64
CA LEU A 488 -35.25 -10.07 19.64
C LEU A 488 -35.75 -9.79 18.21
N ALA A 489 -37.03 -10.05 17.91
CA ALA A 489 -37.62 -9.72 16.61
C ALA A 489 -37.57 -8.21 16.32
N ALA A 490 -37.91 -7.39 17.31
CA ALA A 490 -37.84 -5.93 17.18
C ALA A 490 -36.42 -5.44 16.91
N LEU A 491 -35.42 -6.01 17.59
CA LEU A 491 -34.02 -5.66 17.40
C LEU A 491 -33.51 -6.05 15.99
N LEU A 492 -33.84 -7.24 15.50
CA LEU A 492 -33.43 -7.67 14.15
C LEU A 492 -34.05 -6.80 13.05
N ILE A 493 -35.36 -6.51 13.16
CA ILE A 493 -36.06 -5.70 12.17
C ILE A 493 -35.63 -4.24 12.22
N ARG A 494 -35.43 -3.66 13.42
CA ARG A 494 -34.88 -2.30 13.54
C ARG A 494 -33.52 -2.20 12.85
N THR A 495 -32.67 -3.21 13.04
CA THR A 495 -31.37 -3.29 12.39
C THR A 495 -31.53 -3.32 10.86
N LYS A 496 -32.41 -4.19 10.35
CA LYS A 496 -32.66 -4.32 8.91
C LYS A 496 -33.15 -3.02 8.26
N MET A 497 -34.02 -2.30 8.96
CA MET A 497 -34.69 -1.11 8.45
C MET A 497 -33.94 0.19 8.75
N GLY A 498 -32.83 0.13 9.51
CA GLY A 498 -32.09 1.33 9.90
C GLY A 498 -32.83 2.25 10.88
N GLY A 499 -33.75 1.70 11.68
CA GLY A 499 -34.49 2.46 12.70
C GLY A 499 -35.98 2.15 12.82
N ASP A 500 -36.58 2.52 13.95
CA ASP A 500 -37.99 2.24 14.28
C ASP A 500 -38.99 2.96 13.35
N ALA A 501 -38.61 4.12 12.81
CA ALA A 501 -39.43 4.95 11.93
C ALA A 501 -39.65 4.33 10.56
N ASN A 502 -38.72 3.47 10.12
CA ASN A 502 -38.76 2.82 8.82
C ASN A 502 -39.51 1.48 8.85
N VAL A 503 -40.00 1.05 10.01
CA VAL A 503 -40.75 -0.21 10.16
C VAL A 503 -42.23 0.07 9.87
N PRO A 504 -42.81 -0.51 8.79
CA PRO A 504 -44.20 -0.30 8.43
C PRO A 504 -45.15 -0.86 9.51
N PRO A 505 -46.36 -0.30 9.65
CA PRO A 505 -47.34 -0.83 10.59
C PRO A 505 -47.76 -2.27 10.22
N ALA A 506 -48.17 -3.03 11.23
CA ALA A 506 -48.75 -4.36 11.03
C ALA A 506 -50.07 -4.26 10.26
N LYS A 507 -50.18 -4.98 9.13
CA LYS A 507 -51.38 -4.98 8.28
C LYS A 507 -52.42 -6.01 8.68
N GLU A 508 -51.98 -7.15 9.19
CA GLU A 508 -52.84 -8.28 9.56
C GLU A 508 -52.26 -9.06 10.75
N GLN A 509 -53.06 -9.89 11.38
CA GLN A 509 -52.61 -10.72 12.49
C GLN A 509 -52.01 -12.04 11.97
N VAL A 510 -50.68 -12.16 11.97
CA VAL A 510 -49.96 -13.34 11.48
C VAL A 510 -49.96 -14.51 12.49
N PHE A 511 -49.92 -14.19 13.79
CA PHE A 511 -49.91 -15.18 14.87
C PHE A 511 -51.09 -14.98 15.82
N ALA A 512 -51.67 -16.07 16.30
CA ALA A 512 -52.91 -16.04 17.09
C ALA A 512 -52.76 -15.27 18.42
N ASP A 513 -51.56 -15.22 18.98
CA ASP A 513 -51.23 -14.58 20.26
C ASP A 513 -50.54 -13.21 20.12
N VAL A 514 -50.50 -12.64 18.92
CA VAL A 514 -49.93 -11.30 18.65
C VAL A 514 -51.02 -10.40 18.06
N PRO A 515 -51.86 -9.74 18.88
CA PRO A 515 -52.85 -8.81 18.38
C PRO A 515 -52.18 -7.60 17.70
N LEU A 516 -52.86 -6.96 16.76
CA LEU A 516 -52.35 -5.78 16.03
C LEU A 516 -51.97 -4.61 16.96
N SER A 517 -52.60 -4.52 18.14
CA SER A 517 -52.31 -3.53 19.18
C SER A 517 -51.03 -3.84 19.98
N HIS A 518 -50.45 -5.03 19.84
CA HIS A 518 -49.23 -5.40 20.53
C HIS A 518 -48.06 -4.53 20.03
N TRP A 519 -47.27 -3.96 20.95
CA TRP A 519 -46.17 -3.05 20.61
C TRP A 519 -45.17 -3.63 19.59
N ALA A 520 -44.97 -4.95 19.66
CA ALA A 520 -44.07 -5.68 18.77
C ALA A 520 -44.71 -6.16 17.47
N ALA A 521 -46.03 -6.00 17.27
CA ALA A 521 -46.77 -6.60 16.15
C ALA A 521 -46.14 -6.23 14.79
N LYS A 522 -45.79 -4.95 14.61
CA LYS A 522 -45.16 -4.48 13.36
C LYS A 522 -43.82 -5.15 13.05
N TYR A 523 -43.01 -5.41 14.09
CA TYR A 523 -41.72 -6.07 13.91
C TYR A 523 -41.88 -7.57 13.70
N ILE A 524 -42.78 -8.21 14.45
CA ILE A 524 -43.03 -9.65 14.35
C ILE A 524 -43.58 -10.02 12.97
N ASN A 525 -44.54 -9.24 12.47
CA ASN A 525 -45.11 -9.46 11.13
C ASN A 525 -44.06 -9.31 10.03
N LEU A 526 -43.28 -8.22 10.05
CA LEU A 526 -42.24 -8.04 9.04
C LEU A 526 -41.14 -9.11 9.16
N ALA A 527 -40.80 -9.54 10.37
CA ALA A 527 -39.88 -10.66 10.56
C ALA A 527 -40.43 -11.98 10.01
N ALA A 528 -41.74 -12.21 10.07
CA ALA A 528 -42.38 -13.38 9.49
C ALA A 528 -42.39 -13.30 7.96
N GLU A 529 -42.74 -12.14 7.41
CA GLU A 529 -42.70 -11.86 5.96
C GLU A 529 -41.31 -12.08 5.36
N LEU A 530 -40.26 -11.63 6.07
CA LEU A 530 -38.86 -11.81 5.67
C LEU A 530 -38.30 -13.21 5.98
N GLY A 531 -39.11 -14.12 6.55
CA GLY A 531 -38.69 -15.48 6.89
C GLY A 531 -37.69 -15.59 8.05
N ILE A 532 -37.47 -14.51 8.81
CA ILE A 532 -36.58 -14.47 9.99
C ILE A 532 -37.21 -15.27 11.13
N VAL A 533 -38.53 -15.16 11.30
CA VAL A 533 -39.31 -15.94 12.28
C VAL A 533 -40.36 -16.80 11.59
N LYS A 534 -40.67 -17.95 12.18
CA LYS A 534 -41.68 -18.89 11.66
C LYS A 534 -42.84 -19.19 12.62
N GLY A 535 -42.75 -18.73 13.87
CA GLY A 535 -43.69 -19.12 14.94
C GLY A 535 -43.55 -20.58 15.36
N TYR A 536 -44.55 -21.07 16.07
CA TYR A 536 -44.70 -22.46 16.51
C TYR A 536 -45.76 -23.20 15.68
N PRO A 537 -45.77 -24.55 15.69
CA PRO A 537 -46.77 -25.34 14.96
C PRO A 537 -48.24 -25.05 15.32
N ASP A 538 -48.49 -24.54 16.53
CA ASP A 538 -49.81 -24.13 17.03
C ASP A 538 -50.26 -22.74 16.55
N LYS A 539 -49.54 -22.15 15.58
CA LYS A 539 -49.77 -20.79 15.03
C LYS A 539 -49.57 -19.66 16.04
N THR A 540 -48.83 -19.90 17.13
CA THR A 540 -48.43 -18.86 18.09
C THR A 540 -47.00 -18.36 17.85
N PHE A 541 -46.65 -17.21 18.41
CA PHE A 541 -45.31 -16.63 18.40
C PHE A 541 -44.65 -16.63 19.79
N LYS A 542 -45.45 -16.57 20.86
CA LYS A 542 -45.07 -16.42 22.27
C LYS A 542 -44.24 -15.15 22.53
N PRO A 543 -44.79 -13.95 22.28
CA PRO A 543 -44.02 -12.69 22.26
C PRO A 543 -43.33 -12.37 23.60
N SER A 544 -44.00 -12.64 24.72
CA SER A 544 -43.47 -12.39 26.08
C SER A 544 -42.59 -13.51 26.63
N GLY A 545 -42.45 -14.62 25.90
CA GLY A 545 -41.61 -15.74 26.32
C GLY A 545 -40.13 -15.43 26.12
N ASP A 546 -39.31 -15.82 27.10
CA ASP A 546 -37.85 -15.84 26.95
C ASP A 546 -37.46 -16.76 25.78
N VAL A 547 -36.49 -16.33 24.97
CA VAL A 547 -35.98 -17.15 23.87
C VAL A 547 -34.85 -18.05 24.35
N THR A 548 -34.85 -19.32 23.94
CA THR A 548 -33.69 -20.19 24.17
C THR A 548 -32.52 -19.78 23.27
N ARG A 549 -31.30 -20.15 23.64
CA ARG A 549 -30.10 -19.82 22.88
C ARG A 549 -30.13 -20.40 21.46
N ALA A 550 -30.64 -21.62 21.30
CA ALA A 550 -30.84 -22.22 19.97
C ALA A 550 -31.90 -21.47 19.13
N GLU A 551 -33.02 -21.07 19.74
CA GLU A 551 -34.05 -20.32 19.04
C GLU A 551 -33.59 -18.91 18.64
N GLY A 552 -32.92 -18.22 19.55
CA GLY A 552 -32.43 -16.87 19.28
C GLY A 552 -31.32 -16.88 18.24
N LEU A 553 -30.40 -17.84 18.29
CA LEU A 553 -29.42 -18.04 17.23
C LEU A 553 -30.12 -18.34 15.90
N ALA A 554 -31.16 -19.16 15.87
CA ALA A 554 -31.90 -19.43 14.64
C ALA A 554 -32.54 -18.18 14.02
N MET A 555 -33.00 -17.24 14.84
CA MET A 555 -33.50 -15.95 14.36
C MET A 555 -32.36 -15.08 13.80
N ILE A 556 -31.26 -14.94 14.56
CA ILE A 556 -30.10 -14.10 14.16
C ILE A 556 -29.42 -14.67 12.91
N ALA A 557 -29.28 -15.99 12.81
CA ALA A 557 -28.66 -16.67 11.68
C ALA A 557 -29.48 -16.49 10.39
N ARG A 558 -30.82 -16.59 10.46
CA ARG A 558 -31.68 -16.29 9.30
C ARG A 558 -31.60 -14.82 8.88
N PHE A 559 -31.58 -13.91 9.86
CA PHE A 559 -31.34 -12.49 9.60
C PHE A 559 -29.98 -12.24 8.92
N GLY A 560 -28.94 -12.95 9.35
CA GLY A 560 -27.59 -12.87 8.81
C GLY A 560 -27.39 -13.57 7.46
N GLY A 561 -28.36 -14.37 6.99
CA GLY A 561 -28.21 -15.16 5.76
C GLY A 561 -27.31 -16.39 5.90
N VAL A 562 -27.11 -16.89 7.12
CA VAL A 562 -26.22 -18.02 7.42
C VAL A 562 -26.66 -19.28 6.68
N LYS A 563 -25.71 -19.96 6.03
CA LYS A 563 -25.99 -21.24 5.36
C LYS A 563 -26.17 -22.37 6.37
N GLN A 564 -27.23 -23.16 6.21
CA GLN A 564 -27.52 -24.32 7.06
C GLN A 564 -26.74 -25.54 6.58
N ILE A 565 -25.53 -25.74 7.09
CA ILE A 565 -24.63 -26.83 6.73
C ILE A 565 -24.31 -27.62 7.99
N LEU A 566 -24.56 -28.93 8.00
CA LEU A 566 -24.21 -29.78 9.14
C LEU A 566 -22.71 -30.04 9.18
N TYR A 567 -22.11 -29.76 10.33
CA TYR A 567 -20.77 -30.22 10.70
C TYR A 567 -20.92 -30.92 12.05
N THR A 568 -20.34 -32.12 12.19
CA THR A 568 -20.42 -32.88 13.44
C THR A 568 -19.42 -32.36 14.47
N ASP A 569 -19.69 -32.67 15.74
CA ASP A 569 -18.73 -32.52 16.85
C ASP A 569 -18.22 -31.10 17.13
N ILE A 570 -18.96 -30.06 16.73
CA ILE A 570 -18.61 -28.65 17.04
C ILE A 570 -18.79 -28.34 18.53
N PHE A 571 -19.91 -28.78 19.11
CA PHE A 571 -20.20 -28.61 20.53
C PHE A 571 -20.59 -29.95 21.13
N ILE A 572 -19.99 -30.28 22.28
CA ILE A 572 -20.20 -31.56 22.97
C ILE A 572 -21.67 -31.83 23.35
N ASP A 573 -22.46 -30.77 23.53
CA ASP A 573 -23.85 -30.82 23.95
C ASP A 573 -24.88 -30.57 22.83
N VAL A 574 -24.44 -30.54 21.57
CA VAL A 574 -25.32 -30.39 20.40
C VAL A 574 -25.21 -31.64 19.52
N LYS A 575 -26.19 -32.54 19.67
CA LYS A 575 -26.30 -33.73 18.81
C LYS A 575 -26.69 -33.34 17.39
N GLY A 576 -26.19 -34.07 16.38
CA GLY A 576 -26.54 -33.84 14.97
C GLY A 576 -28.04 -33.98 14.65
N THR A 577 -28.80 -34.68 15.50
CA THR A 577 -30.27 -34.80 15.41
C THR A 577 -31.03 -33.63 16.03
N HIS A 578 -30.35 -32.71 16.71
CA HIS A 578 -30.99 -31.52 17.26
C HIS A 578 -31.52 -30.64 16.12
N TRP A 579 -32.75 -30.12 16.23
CA TRP A 579 -33.40 -29.35 15.16
C TRP A 579 -32.60 -28.13 14.69
N ALA A 580 -31.79 -27.55 15.59
CA ALA A 580 -30.94 -26.39 15.32
C ALA A 580 -29.50 -26.77 14.90
N ALA A 581 -29.16 -28.06 14.79
CA ALA A 581 -27.78 -28.52 14.58
C ALA A 581 -27.13 -27.87 13.35
N THR A 582 -27.82 -27.87 12.20
CA THR A 582 -27.34 -27.26 10.94
C THR A 582 -27.13 -25.76 11.03
N ILE A 583 -27.95 -25.07 11.83
CA ILE A 583 -27.86 -23.62 12.04
C ILE A 583 -26.70 -23.29 12.96
N ILE A 584 -26.58 -24.02 14.08
CA ILE A 584 -25.50 -23.86 15.05
C ILE A 584 -24.15 -24.08 14.35
N SER A 585 -24.04 -25.14 13.55
CA SER A 585 -22.82 -25.46 12.82
C SER A 585 -22.50 -24.44 11.73
N GLY A 586 -23.49 -23.96 10.97
CA GLY A 586 -23.29 -22.87 10.00
C GLY A 586 -22.82 -21.57 10.65
N ALA A 587 -23.48 -21.14 11.73
CA ALA A 587 -23.14 -19.92 12.45
C ALA A 587 -21.76 -20.00 13.11
N TYR A 588 -21.35 -21.18 13.57
CA TYR A 588 -20.01 -21.43 14.08
C TYR A 588 -18.94 -21.21 12.98
N GLN A 589 -19.15 -21.73 11.77
CA GLN A 589 -18.22 -21.54 10.65
C GLN A 589 -18.10 -20.07 10.21
N GLU A 590 -19.17 -19.31 10.31
CA GLU A 590 -19.16 -17.86 10.06
C GLU A 590 -18.58 -17.05 11.23
N GLY A 591 -18.10 -17.72 12.29
CA GLY A 591 -17.45 -17.09 13.44
C GLY A 591 -18.41 -16.44 14.43
N MET A 592 -19.73 -16.57 14.25
CA MET A 592 -20.74 -15.93 15.11
C MET A 592 -20.75 -16.47 16.55
N LEU A 593 -20.20 -17.67 16.77
CA LEU A 593 -20.23 -18.38 18.04
C LEU A 593 -18.87 -18.45 18.75
N ILE A 594 -17.93 -17.56 18.41
CA ILE A 594 -16.57 -17.60 18.97
C ILE A 594 -16.54 -17.54 20.51
N HIS A 595 -17.47 -16.81 21.14
CA HIS A 595 -17.61 -16.75 22.60
C HIS A 595 -17.87 -18.12 23.24
N PHE A 596 -18.42 -19.06 22.47
CA PHE A 596 -18.77 -20.40 22.91
C PHE A 596 -17.71 -21.45 22.53
N LYS A 597 -16.68 -21.13 21.74
CA LYS A 597 -15.75 -22.09 21.14
C LYS A 597 -15.23 -23.17 22.10
N ASP A 598 -14.92 -22.78 23.33
CA ASP A 598 -14.33 -23.67 24.34
C ASP A 598 -15.32 -24.03 25.47
N LYS A 599 -16.63 -23.92 25.21
CA LYS A 599 -17.71 -24.14 26.19
C LYS A 599 -18.86 -24.93 25.56
N PRO A 600 -19.67 -25.65 26.38
CA PRO A 600 -20.94 -26.18 25.90
C PRO A 600 -21.83 -25.05 25.35
N PHE A 601 -22.47 -25.30 24.20
CA PHE A 601 -23.33 -24.30 23.57
C PHE A 601 -24.59 -24.06 24.38
N GLY A 602 -25.11 -25.03 25.11
CA GLY A 602 -26.31 -24.91 25.96
C GLY A 602 -27.56 -24.52 25.17
N PRO A 603 -28.03 -25.33 24.20
CA PRO A 603 -29.10 -24.94 23.27
C PRO A 603 -30.42 -24.57 23.96
N SER A 604 -30.74 -25.21 25.09
CA SER A 604 -31.96 -24.96 25.87
C SER A 604 -31.83 -23.85 26.92
N ARG A 605 -30.62 -23.28 27.12
CA ARG A 605 -30.44 -22.16 28.07
C ARG A 605 -31.14 -20.92 27.55
N LYS A 606 -31.66 -20.08 28.43
CA LYS A 606 -32.21 -18.77 28.07
C LYS A 606 -31.11 -17.90 27.47
N LEU A 607 -31.39 -17.26 26.34
CA LEU A 607 -30.46 -16.34 25.70
C LEU A 607 -30.42 -15.03 26.49
N THR A 608 -29.24 -14.62 26.90
CA THR A 608 -29.06 -13.32 27.57
C THR A 608 -28.94 -12.18 26.56
N ARG A 609 -29.22 -10.94 27.00
CA ARG A 609 -29.06 -9.75 26.17
C ARG A 609 -27.62 -9.60 25.66
N ALA A 610 -26.62 -9.83 26.50
CA ALA A 610 -25.21 -9.79 26.08
C ALA A 610 -24.88 -10.83 25.00
N GLU A 611 -25.34 -12.07 25.16
CA GLU A 611 -25.16 -13.12 24.15
C GLU A 611 -25.87 -12.80 22.83
N SER A 612 -27.07 -12.21 22.90
CA SER A 612 -27.79 -11.78 21.70
C SER A 612 -27.05 -10.69 20.92
N VAL A 613 -26.43 -9.73 21.64
CA VAL A 613 -25.58 -8.69 21.05
C VAL A 613 -24.32 -9.29 20.46
N GLU A 614 -23.65 -10.20 21.16
CA GLU A 614 -22.45 -10.86 20.64
C GLU A 614 -22.72 -11.60 19.32
N MET A 615 -23.79 -12.40 19.26
CA MET A 615 -24.17 -13.11 18.04
C MET A 615 -24.54 -12.14 16.91
N LEU A 616 -25.26 -11.06 17.23
CA LEU A 616 -25.66 -10.05 16.25
C LEU A 616 -24.47 -9.23 15.74
N TYR A 617 -23.55 -8.83 16.63
CA TYR A 617 -22.34 -8.06 16.32
C TYR A 617 -21.53 -8.73 15.20
N ARG A 618 -21.53 -10.06 15.18
CA ARG A 618 -20.82 -10.89 14.20
C ARG A 618 -21.62 -11.24 12.95
N SER A 619 -22.91 -10.92 12.93
CA SER A 619 -23.73 -11.15 11.74
C SER A 619 -23.30 -10.22 10.61
N GLN A 620 -23.29 -10.72 9.38
CA GLN A 620 -22.85 -9.96 8.20
C GLN A 620 -23.52 -8.57 8.08
N PRO A 621 -24.84 -8.40 8.27
CA PRO A 621 -25.47 -7.08 8.17
C PRO A 621 -24.91 -6.06 9.17
N VAL A 622 -24.54 -6.49 10.38
CA VAL A 622 -24.06 -5.58 11.44
C VAL A 622 -22.57 -5.31 11.30
N THR A 623 -21.77 -6.27 10.86
CA THR A 623 -20.35 -6.04 10.55
C THR A 623 -20.17 -4.93 9.50
N ILE A 624 -21.06 -4.84 8.51
CA ILE A 624 -21.07 -3.75 7.52
C ILE A 624 -21.32 -2.41 8.21
N LEU A 625 -22.33 -2.33 9.09
CA LEU A 625 -22.66 -1.10 9.83
C LEU A 625 -21.53 -0.66 10.77
N ILE A 626 -20.85 -1.61 11.42
CA ILE A 626 -19.69 -1.32 12.28
C ILE A 626 -18.51 -0.82 11.44
N THR A 627 -18.26 -1.43 10.29
CA THR A 627 -17.21 -0.99 9.35
C THR A 627 -17.48 0.45 8.91
N ASP A 628 -18.72 0.77 8.56
CA ASP A 628 -19.16 2.13 8.23
C ASP A 628 -19.02 3.11 9.42
N LEU A 629 -19.30 2.66 10.64
CA LEU A 629 -19.12 3.46 11.85
C LEU A 629 -17.63 3.74 12.14
N LEU A 630 -16.75 2.80 11.83
CA LEU A 630 -15.30 2.91 12.01
C LEU A 630 -14.58 3.60 10.85
N ASP A 631 -15.28 3.89 9.75
CA ASP A 631 -14.75 4.69 8.66
C ASP A 631 -14.72 6.18 9.05
N PHE A 632 -13.52 6.68 9.36
CA PHE A 632 -13.30 8.09 9.72
C PHE A 632 -13.33 9.06 8.54
N GLU A 633 -13.46 8.58 7.31
CA GLU A 633 -13.64 9.44 6.13
C GLU A 633 -15.13 9.64 5.78
N LYS A 634 -16.04 8.92 6.45
CA LYS A 634 -17.49 8.99 6.20
C LYS A 634 -18.24 9.58 7.40
N GLY A 635 -19.00 10.65 7.22
CA GLY A 635 -19.94 11.18 8.23
C GLY A 635 -19.30 11.99 9.37
N TYR A 636 -18.16 12.64 9.10
CA TYR A 636 -17.49 13.62 9.98
C TYR A 636 -17.52 15.02 9.39
#